data_AF-A0A7V3SM73-F1
#
_entry.id   AF-A0A7V3SM73-F1
#
_cell.length_a   1.000
_cell.length_b   1.000
_cell.length_c   1.000
_cell.angle_alpha   90.00
_cell.angle_beta   90.00
_cell.angle_gamma   90.00
#
_symmetry.space_group_name_H-M   'P 1'
#
loop_
_entity.id
_entity.type
_entity.pdbx_description
1 polymer ?
#
loop_
_entity_poly.entity_id
_entity_poly.type
_entity_poly.pdbx_seq_one_letter_code
_entity_poly.pdbx_strand_id
1 'polypeptide(L)'
;MRTTLYGIALLLVTICGWHPVWAQSSSTLKMSEVVDRLHGVAYPAKEGWAGKPCGNAYLLHDTFHFILIRATRYDGNLQKLAQSWVSERKALGAGFRHDRYAFRRVGKGVVLVGEGLGYPYALLPTMSVNFGLAGTSPPEPYREITAILPGEKMALLVTLLFPEKTEKAKLDEMVSLLRGVRFLPAKEMVSWRKEVIRDPEVGMEAATLHVPEGFSMQGGVIRQGTKRVPVLIVQRGEQMLRIDALDVTSMVIQTGFGGNATTIITIDGQSTQLPQPLMLSSEEDVIQLLLALWEGETGQKWELKERQSLPMNALEQQIASRAPGLPMMPPGMRGSSVKLALLAQSGSRTRVAQVQGTLVTRGQMDYIASTQDVSAALMVFTLQAPTDEFAQAYGIFHGVLSSWTTNPQLALSALQRYTDDSRRLTEMVLQMTKEQNEFNSRMATTWSNVLSDQTYVKDPQTTEVARVYKQSWESGGFWREPIFGETLLGGVREGSKLEELLKMEGWRRLQESLEGFPQK
;
A
#
# COMPACT_ATOMS: atom_id res chain seq x y z
N MET A 1 1.34 -0.62 -17.90
CA MET A 1 1.68 0.17 -16.68
C MET A 1 0.48 0.75 -15.93
N ARG A 2 -0.77 0.73 -16.44
CA ARG A 2 -1.96 1.22 -15.71
C ARG A 2 -2.44 0.30 -14.56
N THR A 3 -2.01 -0.96 -14.53
CA THR A 3 -2.47 -1.97 -13.54
C THR A 3 -1.71 -1.92 -12.22
N THR A 4 -0.46 -1.45 -12.20
CA THR A 4 0.33 -1.23 -10.97
C THR A 4 -0.19 -0.06 -10.13
N LEU A 5 -0.92 0.88 -10.75
CA LEU A 5 -1.51 2.05 -10.08
C LEU A 5 -2.56 1.69 -9.02
N TYR A 6 -3.30 0.60 -9.20
CA TYR A 6 -4.39 0.23 -8.29
C TYR A 6 -3.91 -0.56 -7.06
N GLY A 7 -2.89 -1.41 -7.20
CA GLY A 7 -2.36 -2.20 -6.09
C GLY A 7 -1.57 -1.37 -5.07
N ILE A 8 -0.89 -0.31 -5.53
CA ILE A 8 0.00 0.52 -4.69
C ILE A 8 -0.78 1.61 -3.94
N ALA A 9 -1.82 2.17 -4.56
CA ALA A 9 -2.73 3.13 -3.91
C ALA A 9 -3.59 2.46 -2.81
N LEU A 10 -3.91 1.17 -2.95
CA LEU A 10 -4.71 0.43 -1.96
C LEU A 10 -4.00 0.34 -0.59
N LEU A 11 -2.68 0.09 -0.60
CA LEU A 11 -1.85 -0.06 0.60
C LEU A 11 -1.78 1.20 1.47
N LEU A 12 -1.98 2.39 0.90
CA LEU A 12 -1.96 3.67 1.61
C LEU A 12 -3.23 3.96 2.42
N VAL A 13 -4.35 3.31 2.09
CA VAL A 13 -5.67 3.66 2.65
C VAL A 13 -6.30 2.50 3.42
N THR A 14 -5.89 1.26 3.14
CA THR A 14 -6.09 0.14 4.07
C THR A 14 -4.99 0.13 5.11
N ILE A 15 -5.06 1.03 6.10
CA ILE A 15 -4.43 0.69 7.38
C ILE A 15 -5.24 -0.49 7.90
N CYS A 16 -4.63 -1.65 7.72
CA CYS A 16 -5.14 -2.95 8.07
C CYS A 16 -5.72 -2.86 9.48
N GLY A 17 -7.03 -3.10 9.60
CA GLY A 17 -7.58 -3.39 10.91
C GLY A 17 -6.85 -4.62 11.43
N TRP A 18 -6.17 -4.48 12.56
CA TRP A 18 -5.71 -5.62 13.32
C TRP A 18 -6.88 -6.59 13.48
N HIS A 19 -6.70 -7.85 13.09
CA HIS A 19 -7.74 -8.87 13.20
C HIS A 19 -7.54 -9.63 14.50
N PRO A 20 -8.21 -9.28 15.61
CA PRO A 20 -7.99 -9.96 16.89
C PRO A 20 -8.43 -11.44 16.87
N VAL A 21 -9.14 -11.86 15.81
CA VAL A 21 -9.78 -13.17 15.64
C VAL A 21 -8.77 -14.32 15.58
N TRP A 22 -7.56 -14.08 15.07
CA TRP A 22 -6.54 -15.14 15.03
C TRP A 22 -6.11 -15.60 16.43
N ALA A 23 -6.13 -14.72 17.44
CA ALA A 23 -5.80 -15.12 18.80
C ALA A 23 -6.82 -16.13 19.39
N GLN A 24 -8.01 -16.26 18.79
CA GLN A 24 -9.04 -17.21 19.23
C GLN A 24 -8.93 -18.60 18.62
N SER A 25 -8.62 -18.67 17.33
CA SER A 25 -8.40 -19.94 16.60
C SER A 25 -7.02 -20.53 16.91
N SER A 26 -6.13 -19.73 17.51
CA SER A 26 -4.84 -20.18 18.00
C SER A 26 -5.00 -21.22 19.10
N SER A 27 -4.48 -22.43 18.87
CA SER A 27 -4.47 -23.50 19.85
C SER A 27 -3.48 -23.24 21.00
N THR A 28 -2.54 -22.31 20.76
CA THR A 28 -1.50 -21.86 21.68
C THR A 28 -1.97 -20.67 22.53
N LEU A 29 -2.54 -19.62 21.92
CA LEU A 29 -2.97 -18.42 22.65
C LEU A 29 -4.32 -18.59 23.37
N LYS A 30 -5.23 -19.40 22.80
CA LYS A 30 -6.55 -19.73 23.38
C LYS A 30 -7.36 -18.52 23.87
N MET A 31 -7.24 -17.37 23.21
CA MET A 31 -7.94 -16.16 23.66
C MET A 31 -9.39 -16.21 23.20
N SER A 32 -10.35 -16.47 24.09
CA SER A 32 -11.77 -16.51 23.72
C SER A 32 -12.40 -15.13 23.55
N GLU A 33 -11.76 -14.08 24.06
CA GLU A 33 -12.23 -12.70 24.03
C GLU A 33 -11.11 -11.75 23.59
N VAL A 34 -11.52 -10.62 23.02
CA VAL A 34 -10.66 -9.47 22.80
C VAL A 34 -10.72 -8.59 24.04
N VAL A 35 -9.55 -8.23 24.57
CA VAL A 35 -9.43 -7.36 25.74
C VAL A 35 -8.70 -6.09 25.33
N ASP A 36 -9.38 -4.95 25.41
CA ASP A 36 -8.79 -3.63 25.22
C ASP A 36 -8.55 -2.99 26.59
N ARG A 37 -7.31 -3.09 27.07
CA ARG A 37 -6.92 -2.58 28.40
C ARG A 37 -6.80 -1.07 28.45
N LEU A 38 -6.62 -0.39 27.32
CA LEU A 38 -6.49 1.07 27.29
C LEU A 38 -7.88 1.72 27.40
N HIS A 39 -8.89 1.12 26.79
CA HIS A 39 -10.24 1.67 26.75
C HIS A 39 -11.21 0.99 27.72
N GLY A 40 -10.77 -0.06 28.41
CA GLY A 40 -11.53 -0.71 29.47
C GLY A 40 -12.70 -1.53 28.96
N VAL A 41 -12.56 -2.16 27.79
CA VAL A 41 -13.63 -2.96 27.15
C VAL A 41 -13.11 -4.35 26.81
N ALA A 42 -13.92 -5.37 27.04
CA ALA A 42 -13.70 -6.70 26.49
C ALA A 42 -14.96 -7.20 25.79
N TYR A 43 -14.78 -7.99 24.73
CA TYR A 43 -15.87 -8.51 23.91
C TYR A 43 -15.47 -9.83 23.25
N PRO A 44 -16.43 -10.69 22.87
CA PRO A 44 -16.11 -11.92 22.13
C PRO A 44 -15.49 -11.54 20.79
N ALA A 45 -14.30 -12.05 20.46
CA ALA A 45 -13.84 -11.87 19.09
C ALA A 45 -14.72 -12.70 18.15
N LYS A 46 -14.87 -12.15 16.95
CA LYS A 46 -15.73 -12.69 15.91
C LYS A 46 -15.13 -12.28 14.59
N GLU A 47 -15.04 -13.25 13.69
CA GLU A 47 -14.52 -13.05 12.33
C GLU A 47 -15.16 -11.84 11.64
N GLY A 48 -14.32 -10.98 11.06
CA GLY A 48 -14.74 -9.77 10.35
C GLY A 48 -15.10 -8.58 11.23
N TRP A 49 -15.21 -8.74 12.56
CA TRP A 49 -15.51 -7.64 13.48
C TRP A 49 -14.24 -7.06 14.11
N ALA A 50 -14.16 -5.73 14.13
CA ALA A 50 -13.15 -4.96 14.82
C ALA A 50 -13.78 -4.08 15.91
N GLY A 51 -13.00 -3.75 16.93
CA GLY A 51 -13.39 -2.82 17.99
C GLY A 51 -12.42 -1.64 18.02
N LYS A 52 -12.92 -0.43 18.24
CA LYS A 52 -12.10 0.77 18.43
C LYS A 52 -12.76 1.85 19.29
N PRO A 53 -11.98 2.67 20.01
CA PRO A 53 -12.49 3.90 20.60
C PRO A 53 -12.93 4.90 19.51
N CYS A 54 -14.01 5.62 19.77
CA CYS A 54 -14.54 6.69 18.92
C CYS A 54 -15.03 7.83 19.84
N GLY A 55 -14.15 8.80 20.11
CA GLY A 55 -14.43 9.86 21.08
C GLY A 55 -14.69 9.29 22.48
N ASN A 56 -15.87 9.53 23.04
CA ASN A 56 -16.32 9.00 24.33
C ASN A 56 -17.12 7.70 24.23
N ALA A 57 -17.05 7.03 23.08
CA ALA A 57 -17.74 5.77 22.82
C ALA A 57 -16.75 4.69 22.38
N TYR A 58 -17.20 3.45 22.44
CA TYR A 58 -16.51 2.29 21.89
C TYR A 58 -17.35 1.73 20.73
N LEU A 59 -16.72 1.54 19.59
CA LEU A 59 -17.36 1.10 18.34
C LEU A 59 -16.92 -0.33 18.03
N LEU A 60 -17.87 -1.25 17.89
CA LEU A 60 -17.65 -2.52 17.19
C LEU A 60 -18.21 -2.40 15.77
N HIS A 61 -17.48 -2.87 14.76
CA HIS A 61 -17.96 -2.81 13.38
C HIS A 61 -17.36 -3.91 12.50
N ASP A 62 -18.06 -4.23 11.41
CA ASP A 62 -17.55 -5.06 10.31
C ASP A 62 -17.35 -4.27 9.00
N THR A 63 -17.33 -2.93 9.09
CA THR A 63 -17.31 -1.93 8.00
C THR A 63 -18.69 -1.47 7.58
N PHE A 64 -19.71 -2.33 7.61
CA PHE A 64 -21.06 -1.98 7.17
C PHE A 64 -22.08 -1.99 8.32
N HIS A 65 -21.83 -2.75 9.38
CA HIS A 65 -22.65 -2.83 10.57
C HIS A 65 -21.88 -2.25 11.75
N PHE A 66 -22.59 -1.54 12.62
CA PHE A 66 -21.98 -0.78 13.70
C PHE A 66 -22.73 -0.99 15.02
N ILE A 67 -21.99 -1.23 16.08
CA ILE A 67 -22.46 -1.27 17.46
C ILE A 67 -21.67 -0.20 18.21
N LEU A 68 -22.32 0.91 18.55
CA LEU A 68 -21.71 2.01 19.29
C LEU A 68 -22.18 1.96 20.75
N ILE A 69 -21.22 1.95 21.67
CA ILE A 69 -21.46 1.82 23.11
C ILE A 69 -20.91 3.08 23.79
N ARG A 70 -21.78 3.86 24.43
CA ARG A 70 -21.42 5.14 25.07
C ARG A 70 -22.02 5.23 26.45
N ALA A 71 -21.23 5.65 27.43
CA ALA A 71 -21.75 6.04 28.74
C ALA A 71 -21.80 7.57 28.84
N THR A 72 -22.89 8.11 29.38
CA THR A 72 -23.02 9.55 29.60
C THR A 72 -23.61 9.84 30.97
N ARG A 73 -23.17 10.94 31.60
CA ARG A 73 -23.82 11.45 32.81
C ARG A 73 -25.23 11.94 32.45
N TYR A 74 -26.18 11.73 33.35
CA TYR A 74 -27.54 12.24 33.20
C TYR A 74 -28.12 12.61 34.56
N ASP A 75 -29.03 13.58 34.56
CA ASP A 75 -29.69 14.17 35.73
C ASP A 75 -30.98 13.42 36.11
N GLY A 76 -31.13 12.17 35.67
CA GLY A 76 -32.39 11.42 35.78
C GLY A 76 -33.39 11.69 34.65
N ASN A 77 -33.19 12.74 33.82
CA ASN A 77 -34.09 13.09 32.72
C ASN A 77 -33.69 12.42 31.40
N LEU A 78 -34.19 11.20 31.19
CA LEU A 78 -33.95 10.43 29.96
C LEU A 78 -34.50 11.10 28.69
N GLN A 79 -35.56 11.90 28.80
CA GLN A 79 -36.14 12.58 27.64
C GLN A 79 -35.21 13.68 27.13
N LYS A 80 -34.66 14.50 28.04
CA LYS A 80 -33.66 15.51 27.72
C LYS A 80 -32.41 14.89 27.10
N LEU A 81 -31.97 13.75 27.64
CA LEU A 81 -30.85 13.00 27.08
C LEU A 81 -31.15 12.49 25.66
N ALA A 82 -32.33 11.91 25.43
CA ALA A 82 -32.76 11.45 24.11
C ALA A 82 -32.83 12.60 23.09
N GLN A 83 -33.35 13.77 23.48
CA GLN A 83 -33.40 14.96 22.64
C GLN A 83 -32.00 15.50 22.28
N SER A 84 -31.09 15.53 23.25
CA SER A 84 -29.69 15.92 23.02
C SER A 84 -29.02 14.99 22.02
N TRP A 85 -29.23 13.68 22.17
CA TRP A 85 -28.68 12.68 21.27
C TRP A 85 -29.20 12.84 19.83
N VAL A 86 -30.50 13.11 19.65
CA VAL A 86 -31.08 13.33 18.32
C VAL A 86 -30.50 14.59 17.68
N SER A 87 -30.30 15.63 18.47
CA SER A 87 -29.71 16.89 17.99
C SER A 87 -28.27 16.67 17.52
N GLU A 88 -27.49 15.88 18.25
CA GLU A 88 -26.15 15.44 17.85
C GLU A 88 -26.20 14.66 16.52
N ARG A 89 -27.13 13.71 16.38
CA ARG A 89 -27.31 12.94 15.14
C ARG A 89 -27.70 13.80 13.94
N LYS A 90 -28.64 14.73 14.11
CA LYS A 90 -29.04 15.66 13.05
C LYS A 90 -27.90 16.58 12.63
N ALA A 91 -27.06 17.03 13.57
CA ALA A 91 -25.87 17.81 13.26
C ALA A 91 -24.84 17.00 12.45
N LEU A 92 -24.70 15.70 12.74
CA LEU A 92 -23.83 14.79 11.98
C LEU A 92 -24.42 14.39 10.61
N GLY A 93 -25.75 14.45 10.46
CA GLY A 93 -26.50 14.01 9.28
C GLY A 93 -26.83 15.12 8.27
N ALA A 94 -26.26 16.32 8.39
CA ALA A 94 -26.52 17.46 7.49
C ALA A 94 -26.13 17.11 6.04
N GLY A 95 -27.08 16.54 5.29
CA GLY A 95 -26.88 16.04 3.92
C GLY A 95 -27.88 14.96 3.48
N PHE A 96 -28.54 14.26 4.42
CA PHE A 96 -29.46 13.18 4.09
C PHE A 96 -30.92 13.68 3.98
N ARG A 97 -31.57 13.40 2.85
CA ARG A 97 -32.84 14.06 2.45
C ARG A 97 -34.11 13.49 3.10
N HIS A 98 -34.03 12.40 3.87
CA HIS A 98 -35.20 11.64 4.35
C HIS A 98 -35.07 11.04 5.76
N ASP A 99 -34.26 11.62 6.65
CA ASP A 99 -34.06 11.09 8.00
C ASP A 99 -35.36 11.16 8.84
N ARG A 100 -35.78 10.02 9.37
CA ARG A 100 -36.95 9.92 10.26
C ARG A 100 -36.53 9.33 11.60
N TYR A 101 -36.96 9.98 12.69
CA TYR A 101 -36.70 9.51 14.04
C TYR A 101 -38.00 9.27 14.80
N ALA A 102 -38.12 8.11 15.43
CA ALA A 102 -39.22 7.75 16.30
C ALA A 102 -38.70 7.28 17.66
N PHE A 103 -39.50 7.46 18.72
CA PHE A 103 -39.12 7.09 20.09
C PHE A 103 -40.21 6.24 20.71
N ARG A 104 -39.79 5.29 21.54
CA ARG A 104 -40.68 4.49 22.36
C ARG A 104 -40.03 4.26 23.72
N ARG A 105 -40.79 4.49 24.78
CA ARG A 105 -40.37 4.08 26.13
C ARG A 105 -40.46 2.55 26.25
N VAL A 106 -39.41 1.91 26.74
CA VAL A 106 -39.34 0.45 26.92
C VAL A 106 -38.81 0.16 28.33
N GLY A 107 -39.68 -0.33 29.20
CA GLY A 107 -39.36 -0.52 30.62
C GLY A 107 -38.91 0.79 31.28
N LYS A 108 -37.72 0.76 31.92
CA LYS A 108 -37.09 1.96 32.50
C LYS A 108 -36.33 2.80 31.46
N GLY A 109 -36.06 2.29 30.26
CA GLY A 109 -35.28 2.95 29.22
C GLY A 109 -36.11 3.60 28.11
N VAL A 110 -35.40 4.18 27.16
CA VAL A 110 -35.96 4.76 25.92
C VAL A 110 -35.28 4.09 24.74
N VAL A 111 -36.07 3.66 23.76
CA VAL A 111 -35.58 3.19 22.47
C VAL A 111 -35.90 4.24 21.42
N LEU A 112 -34.92 4.52 20.57
CA LEU A 112 -35.04 5.38 19.41
C LEU A 112 -34.80 4.55 18.15
N VAL A 113 -35.56 4.84 17.10
CA VAL A 113 -35.37 4.27 15.77
C VAL A 113 -35.15 5.42 14.78
N GLY A 114 -34.06 5.34 14.02
CA GLY A 114 -33.73 6.21 12.90
C GLY A 114 -33.85 5.43 11.58
N GLU A 115 -34.45 6.02 10.55
CA GLU A 115 -34.64 5.40 9.22
C GLU A 115 -34.25 6.38 8.11
N GLY A 116 -33.88 5.86 6.93
CA GLY A 116 -33.44 6.68 5.80
C GLY A 116 -32.08 7.38 6.00
N LEU A 117 -31.22 6.84 6.86
CA LEU A 117 -29.91 7.41 7.16
C LEU A 117 -28.90 7.04 6.06
N GLY A 118 -27.82 7.82 5.92
CA GLY A 118 -26.69 7.44 5.07
C GLY A 118 -25.57 6.73 5.84
N TYR A 119 -24.52 6.36 5.12
CA TYR A 119 -23.36 5.72 5.73
C TYR A 119 -22.67 6.63 6.78
N PRO A 120 -22.32 6.10 7.97
CA PRO A 120 -21.79 6.91 9.08
C PRO A 120 -20.29 7.20 8.92
N TYR A 121 -19.91 8.03 7.94
CA TYR A 121 -18.51 8.40 7.70
C TYR A 121 -17.82 9.01 8.92
N ALA A 122 -18.55 9.66 9.84
CA ALA A 122 -17.99 10.17 11.09
C ALA A 122 -17.43 9.06 12.00
N LEU A 123 -17.95 7.83 11.92
CA LEU A 123 -17.48 6.69 12.71
C LEU A 123 -16.25 6.02 12.08
N LEU A 124 -16.18 5.99 10.74
CA LEU A 124 -15.04 5.47 9.98
C LEU A 124 -14.63 6.44 8.85
N PRO A 125 -13.93 7.55 9.17
CA PRO A 125 -13.62 8.61 8.19
C PRO A 125 -12.84 8.12 6.97
N THR A 126 -11.89 7.20 7.17
CA THR A 126 -11.07 6.61 6.10
C THR A 126 -11.90 5.89 5.03
N MET A 127 -13.12 5.45 5.36
CA MET A 127 -14.00 4.78 4.40
C MET A 127 -14.45 5.69 3.26
N SER A 128 -14.48 7.02 3.47
CA SER A 128 -14.73 7.98 2.39
C SER A 128 -13.67 7.88 1.29
N VAL A 129 -12.41 7.65 1.66
CA VAL A 129 -11.30 7.46 0.73
C VAL A 129 -11.34 6.05 0.13
N ASN A 130 -11.58 5.02 0.93
CA ASN A 130 -11.62 3.63 0.46
C ASN A 130 -12.72 3.38 -0.56
N PHE A 131 -13.94 3.88 -0.36
CA PHE A 131 -15.02 3.75 -1.34
C PHE A 131 -14.68 4.49 -2.64
N GLY A 132 -14.11 5.69 -2.54
CA GLY A 132 -13.64 6.45 -3.71
C GLY A 132 -12.57 5.70 -4.51
N LEU A 133 -11.56 5.14 -3.84
CA LEU A 133 -10.50 4.34 -4.47
C LEU A 133 -11.03 3.05 -5.11
N ALA A 134 -11.97 2.39 -4.44
CA ALA A 134 -12.57 1.16 -4.94
C ALA A 134 -13.59 1.40 -6.07
N GLY A 135 -13.98 2.65 -6.34
CA GLY A 135 -15.10 2.96 -7.24
C GLY A 135 -16.41 2.33 -6.76
N THR A 136 -16.57 2.14 -5.45
CA THR A 136 -17.75 1.56 -4.83
C THR A 136 -18.49 2.60 -4.00
N SER A 137 -19.72 2.28 -3.62
CA SER A 137 -20.51 3.09 -2.69
C SER A 137 -20.97 2.19 -1.54
N PRO A 138 -21.12 2.74 -0.33
CA PRO A 138 -21.68 1.99 0.77
C PRO A 138 -23.12 1.55 0.46
N PRO A 139 -23.60 0.48 1.11
CA PRO A 139 -25.00 0.10 1.05
C PRO A 139 -25.87 1.22 1.63
N GLU A 140 -26.94 1.61 0.95
CA GLU A 140 -27.89 2.62 1.44
C GLU A 140 -29.33 2.17 1.11
N PRO A 141 -30.33 2.61 1.89
CA PRO A 141 -30.24 3.42 3.13
C PRO A 141 -29.88 2.61 4.39
N TYR A 142 -29.55 3.32 5.47
CA TYR A 142 -29.25 2.80 6.80
C TYR A 142 -30.41 3.02 7.79
N ARG A 143 -30.50 2.09 8.75
CA ARG A 143 -31.37 2.12 9.92
C ARG A 143 -30.57 2.16 11.21
N GLU A 144 -31.05 2.93 12.17
CA GLU A 144 -30.49 3.05 13.51
C GLU A 144 -31.48 2.58 14.56
N ILE A 145 -31.00 1.84 15.57
CA ILE A 145 -31.75 1.50 16.78
C ILE A 145 -30.87 1.86 17.96
N THR A 146 -31.28 2.84 18.77
CA THR A 146 -30.56 3.27 19.96
C THR A 146 -31.36 2.99 21.22
N ALA A 147 -30.81 2.19 22.11
CA ALA A 147 -31.34 2.00 23.46
C ALA A 147 -30.60 2.89 24.46
N ILE A 148 -31.36 3.67 25.22
CA ILE A 148 -30.88 4.49 26.34
C ILE A 148 -31.34 3.82 27.62
N LEU A 149 -30.37 3.23 28.34
CA LEU A 149 -30.58 2.45 29.54
C LEU A 149 -30.15 3.28 30.76
N PRO A 150 -31.05 3.61 31.69
CA PRO A 150 -30.68 4.37 32.89
C PRO A 150 -29.87 3.51 33.87
N GLY A 151 -28.78 4.08 34.39
CA GLY A 151 -28.10 3.63 35.61
C GLY A 151 -28.27 4.66 36.74
N GLU A 152 -27.50 4.52 37.82
CA GLU A 152 -27.64 5.41 39.00
C GLU A 152 -27.15 6.84 38.74
N LYS A 153 -25.99 6.99 38.09
CA LYS A 153 -25.35 8.29 37.79
C LYS A 153 -25.05 8.48 36.30
N MET A 154 -25.11 7.39 35.54
CA MET A 154 -24.78 7.32 34.13
C MET A 154 -25.91 6.63 33.40
N ALA A 155 -26.19 7.05 32.17
CA ALA A 155 -26.99 6.30 31.23
C ALA A 155 -26.06 5.60 30.23
N LEU A 156 -26.38 4.35 29.90
CA LEU A 156 -25.71 3.59 28.85
C LEU A 156 -26.51 3.74 27.57
N LEU A 157 -25.87 4.26 26.52
CA LEU A 157 -26.41 4.36 25.18
C LEU A 157 -25.78 3.27 24.35
N VAL A 158 -26.63 2.43 23.77
CA VAL A 158 -26.21 1.39 22.83
C VAL A 158 -26.93 1.61 21.52
N THR A 159 -26.16 1.87 20.47
CA THR A 159 -26.68 2.10 19.13
C THR A 159 -26.28 0.95 18.22
N LEU A 160 -27.27 0.35 17.55
CA LEU A 160 -27.08 -0.52 16.39
C LEU A 160 -27.37 0.31 15.14
N LEU A 161 -26.43 0.34 14.19
CA LEU A 161 -26.58 1.03 12.92
C LEU A 161 -26.19 0.08 11.79
N PHE A 162 -27.11 -0.13 10.84
CA PHE A 162 -27.00 -1.18 9.83
C PHE A 162 -27.82 -0.84 8.57
N PRO A 163 -27.48 -1.37 7.39
CA PRO A 163 -28.29 -1.21 6.18
C PRO A 163 -29.73 -1.69 6.37
N GLU A 164 -30.72 -1.01 5.79
CA GLU A 164 -32.14 -1.39 5.97
C GLU A 164 -32.45 -2.83 5.50
N LYS A 165 -31.68 -3.34 4.53
CA LYS A 165 -31.81 -4.69 3.97
C LYS A 165 -30.93 -5.74 4.67
N THR A 166 -30.41 -5.47 5.87
CA THR A 166 -29.63 -6.45 6.64
C THR A 166 -30.47 -7.67 7.01
N GLU A 167 -29.94 -8.86 6.73
CA GLU A 167 -30.59 -10.13 7.06
C GLU A 167 -30.72 -10.34 8.56
N LYS A 168 -31.78 -11.04 8.99
CA LYS A 168 -32.05 -11.32 10.40
C LYS A 168 -30.88 -12.03 11.09
N ALA A 169 -30.22 -12.99 10.42
CA ALA A 169 -29.07 -13.70 10.99
C ALA A 169 -27.92 -12.76 11.39
N LYS A 170 -27.68 -11.71 10.59
CA LYS A 170 -26.66 -10.71 10.88
C LYS A 170 -27.07 -9.78 12.02
N LEU A 171 -28.36 -9.43 12.13
CA LEU A 171 -28.87 -8.70 13.28
C LEU A 171 -28.75 -9.51 14.58
N ASP A 172 -29.07 -10.81 14.53
CA ASP A 172 -28.92 -11.72 15.67
C ASP A 172 -27.44 -11.84 16.09
N GLU A 173 -26.52 -11.85 15.12
CA GLU A 173 -25.07 -11.77 15.37
C GLU A 173 -24.67 -10.48 16.10
N MET A 174 -25.16 -9.32 15.65
CA MET A 174 -24.89 -8.03 16.31
C MET A 174 -25.35 -8.03 17.77
N VAL A 175 -26.56 -8.55 18.02
CA VAL A 175 -27.11 -8.65 19.37
C VAL A 175 -26.32 -9.62 20.24
N SER A 176 -25.87 -10.75 19.67
CA SER A 176 -25.03 -11.73 20.37
C SER A 176 -23.69 -11.12 20.78
N LEU A 177 -23.03 -10.40 19.87
CA LEU A 177 -21.79 -9.68 20.15
C LEU A 177 -21.96 -8.68 21.28
N LEU A 178 -23.00 -7.84 21.20
CA LEU A 178 -23.32 -6.84 22.22
C LEU A 178 -23.51 -7.49 23.61
N ARG A 179 -24.18 -8.64 23.69
CA ARG A 179 -24.40 -9.35 24.97
C ARG A 179 -23.11 -9.84 25.62
N GLY A 180 -22.07 -10.10 24.83
CA GLY A 180 -20.77 -10.52 25.35
C GLY A 180 -19.87 -9.35 25.78
N VAL A 181 -20.27 -8.09 25.53
CA VAL A 181 -19.46 -6.94 25.91
C VAL A 181 -19.46 -6.75 27.43
N ARG A 182 -18.27 -6.54 28.00
CA ARG A 182 -18.07 -6.22 29.41
C ARG A 182 -17.10 -5.05 29.58
N PHE A 183 -17.33 -4.23 30.59
CA PHE A 183 -16.38 -3.19 31.01
C PHE A 183 -15.35 -3.79 31.97
N LEU A 184 -14.08 -3.42 31.79
CA LEU A 184 -13.00 -3.86 32.65
C LEU A 184 -13.01 -3.07 33.97
N PRO A 185 -12.66 -3.70 35.10
CA PRO A 185 -12.45 -2.97 36.34
C PRO A 185 -11.20 -2.09 36.25
N ALA A 186 -11.17 -0.98 37.01
CA ALA A 186 -10.08 0.01 36.95
C ALA A 186 -8.67 -0.59 37.13
N LYS A 187 -8.53 -1.64 37.94
CA LYS A 187 -7.25 -2.35 38.17
C LYS A 187 -6.68 -3.08 36.95
N GLU A 188 -7.52 -3.38 35.96
CA GLU A 188 -7.12 -4.07 34.72
C GLU A 188 -6.87 -3.09 33.57
N MET A 189 -7.26 -1.83 33.76
CA MET A 189 -7.10 -0.77 32.79
C MET A 189 -5.68 -0.19 32.85
N VAL A 190 -5.21 0.29 31.71
CA VAL A 190 -3.89 0.91 31.57
C VAL A 190 -4.07 2.34 31.07
N SER A 191 -3.55 3.29 31.85
CA SER A 191 -3.53 4.70 31.45
C SER A 191 -2.72 4.89 30.17
N TRP A 192 -3.11 5.87 29.38
CA TRP A 192 -2.50 6.16 28.09
C TRP A 192 -2.48 7.65 27.81
N ARG A 193 -1.62 8.03 26.87
CA ARG A 193 -1.54 9.38 26.29
C ARG A 193 -1.83 9.32 24.80
N LYS A 194 -2.40 10.38 24.26
CA LYS A 194 -2.60 10.51 22.82
C LYS A 194 -1.29 10.95 22.17
N GLU A 195 -0.86 10.20 21.16
CA GLU A 195 0.26 10.54 20.29
C GLU A 195 -0.23 10.87 18.88
N VAL A 196 0.51 11.74 18.21
CA VAL A 196 0.20 12.22 16.86
C VAL A 196 1.38 11.93 15.95
N ILE A 197 1.12 11.15 14.90
CA ILE A 197 2.08 10.89 13.83
C ILE A 197 1.89 11.96 12.76
N ARG A 198 2.97 12.61 12.35
CA ARG A 198 2.96 13.63 11.30
C ARG A 198 3.71 13.15 10.07
N ASP A 199 3.25 13.58 8.90
CA ASP A 199 4.03 13.45 7.67
C ASP A 199 5.14 14.52 7.69
N PRO A 200 6.43 14.14 7.70
CA PRO A 200 7.54 15.08 7.84
C PRO A 200 7.65 16.04 6.65
N GLU A 201 7.17 15.67 5.47
CA GLU A 201 7.31 16.51 4.27
C GLU A 201 6.22 17.57 4.16
N VAL A 202 5.02 17.30 4.68
CA VAL A 202 3.86 18.20 4.57
C VAL A 202 3.47 18.85 5.90
N GLY A 203 3.99 18.34 7.02
CA GLY A 203 3.65 18.80 8.38
C GLY A 203 2.23 18.45 8.85
N MET A 204 1.44 17.76 8.01
CA MET A 204 0.07 17.34 8.31
C MET A 204 0.03 16.17 9.29
N GLU A 205 -1.00 16.13 10.12
CA GLU A 205 -1.33 14.95 10.94
C GLU A 205 -1.66 13.78 10.03
N ALA A 206 -0.94 12.67 10.19
CA ALA A 206 -1.10 11.44 9.46
C ALA A 206 -2.03 10.46 10.16
N ALA A 207 -1.79 10.29 11.45
CA ALA A 207 -2.58 9.40 12.27
C ALA A 207 -2.46 9.81 13.74
N THR A 208 -3.40 9.32 14.53
CA THR A 208 -3.34 9.38 16.00
C THR A 208 -3.51 8.00 16.58
N LEU A 209 -2.89 7.79 17.73
CA LEU A 209 -2.95 6.56 18.49
C LEU A 209 -2.82 6.86 19.98
N HIS A 210 -3.29 5.92 20.81
CA HIS A 210 -3.13 5.97 22.26
C HIS A 210 -1.95 5.09 22.65
N VAL A 211 -0.96 5.69 23.30
CA VAL A 211 0.25 4.99 23.77
C VAL A 211 0.16 4.81 25.27
N PRO A 212 0.38 3.59 25.80
CA PRO A 212 0.28 3.35 27.23
C PRO A 212 1.32 4.16 28.00
N GLU A 213 0.98 4.60 29.20
CA GLU A 213 1.93 5.30 30.07
C GLU A 213 3.14 4.40 30.39
N GLY A 214 4.35 4.99 30.36
CA GLY A 214 5.60 4.27 30.53
C GLY A 214 6.13 3.54 29.28
N PHE A 215 5.40 3.57 28.16
CA PHE A 215 5.91 3.09 26.86
C PHE A 215 6.53 4.24 26.06
N SER A 216 7.67 3.94 25.44
CA SER A 216 8.25 4.80 24.41
C SER A 216 7.58 4.56 23.06
N MET A 217 7.48 5.61 22.25
CA MET A 217 6.97 5.54 20.89
C MET A 217 7.97 6.22 19.95
N GLN A 218 8.30 5.56 18.86
CA GLN A 218 9.06 6.11 17.75
C GLN A 218 8.34 5.75 16.46
N GLY A 219 8.39 6.62 15.46
CA GLY A 219 7.71 6.36 14.19
C GLY A 219 7.33 7.63 13.47
N GLY A 220 6.88 7.46 12.23
CA GLY A 220 6.59 8.54 11.31
C GLY A 220 5.95 8.01 10.03
N VAL A 221 5.58 8.94 9.15
CA VAL A 221 5.36 8.58 7.74
C VAL A 221 6.72 8.57 7.06
N ILE A 222 7.08 7.43 6.47
CA ILE A 222 8.29 7.29 5.66
C ILE A 222 7.95 7.29 4.18
N ARG A 223 8.93 7.65 3.36
CA ARG A 223 8.87 7.49 1.92
C ARG A 223 9.59 6.22 1.50
N GLN A 224 8.89 5.35 0.78
CA GLN A 224 9.44 4.12 0.21
C GLN A 224 9.11 4.07 -1.29
N GLY A 225 10.07 4.50 -2.11
CA GLY A 225 9.84 4.80 -3.52
C GLY A 225 8.85 5.95 -3.70
N THR A 226 7.70 5.68 -4.30
CA THR A 226 6.56 6.62 -4.44
C THR A 226 5.51 6.46 -3.34
N LYS A 227 5.67 5.48 -2.43
CA LYS A 227 4.74 5.22 -1.33
C LYS A 227 5.06 6.08 -0.11
N ARG A 228 4.03 6.37 0.68
CA ARG A 228 4.11 7.11 1.96
C ARG A 228 3.45 6.36 3.10
N VAL A 229 4.17 5.48 3.74
CA VAL A 229 3.58 4.52 4.69
C VAL A 229 3.91 4.90 6.12
N PRO A 230 2.97 4.74 7.07
CA PRO A 230 3.27 4.89 8.48
C PRO A 230 4.05 3.68 8.97
N VAL A 231 5.17 3.94 9.65
CA VAL A 231 5.95 2.94 10.37
C VAL A 231 6.13 3.41 11.80
N LEU A 232 6.08 2.48 12.75
CA LEU A 232 6.23 2.83 14.16
C LEU A 232 6.64 1.64 15.01
N ILE A 233 7.17 1.97 16.19
CA ILE A 233 7.43 1.06 17.29
C ILE A 233 6.92 1.68 18.60
N VAL A 234 6.16 0.91 19.37
CA VAL A 234 5.76 1.20 20.75
C VAL A 234 6.36 0.13 21.63
N GLN A 235 7.21 0.51 22.58
CA GLN A 235 8.00 -0.47 23.35
C GLN A 235 8.23 -0.07 24.81
N ARG A 236 8.34 -1.10 25.65
CA ARG A 236 8.78 -1.03 27.06
C ARG A 236 9.46 -2.35 27.45
N GLY A 237 10.78 -2.30 27.64
CA GLY A 237 11.57 -3.51 27.91
C GLY A 237 11.45 -4.51 26.75
N GLU A 238 11.06 -5.75 27.03
CA GLU A 238 10.88 -6.79 26.01
C GLU A 238 9.50 -6.77 25.33
N GLN A 239 8.56 -5.96 25.83
CA GLN A 239 7.23 -5.78 25.23
C GLN A 239 7.32 -4.77 24.10
N MET A 240 6.88 -5.16 22.90
CA MET A 240 6.96 -4.33 21.71
C MET A 240 5.74 -4.55 20.79
N LEU A 241 5.24 -3.45 20.23
CA LEU A 241 4.37 -3.43 19.06
C LEU A 241 5.11 -2.66 17.96
N ARG A 242 5.14 -3.18 16.74
CA ARG A 242 5.76 -2.52 15.59
C ARG A 242 4.91 -2.67 14.34
N ILE A 243 4.94 -1.66 13.49
CA ILE A 243 4.36 -1.66 12.14
C ILE A 243 5.49 -1.38 11.17
N ASP A 244 5.80 -2.37 10.34
CA ASP A 244 6.87 -2.32 9.34
C ASP A 244 6.30 -2.30 7.93
N ALA A 245 7.01 -1.64 7.02
CA ALA A 245 6.78 -1.70 5.58
C ALA A 245 7.92 -2.46 4.91
N LEU A 246 7.61 -3.58 4.26
CA LEU A 246 8.55 -4.48 3.61
C LEU A 246 8.27 -4.57 2.11
N ASP A 247 9.19 -4.07 1.29
CA ASP A 247 9.18 -4.28 -0.15
C ASP A 247 10.34 -5.21 -0.56
N VAL A 248 10.05 -6.21 -1.37
CA VAL A 248 11.06 -7.09 -1.97
C VAL A 248 10.95 -6.99 -3.47
N THR A 249 12.05 -6.73 -4.17
CA THR A 249 12.15 -6.82 -5.63
C THR A 249 13.29 -7.73 -5.98
N SER A 250 13.00 -8.81 -6.68
CA SER A 250 13.97 -9.84 -7.06
C SER A 250 13.87 -10.08 -8.56
N MET A 251 15.02 -10.09 -9.23
CA MET A 251 15.12 -10.33 -10.68
C MET A 251 16.17 -11.40 -10.93
N VAL A 252 15.80 -12.40 -11.72
CA VAL A 252 16.71 -13.41 -12.26
C VAL A 252 16.69 -13.35 -13.77
N ILE A 253 17.87 -13.30 -14.35
CA ILE A 253 18.08 -13.38 -15.79
C ILE A 253 18.98 -14.58 -16.04
N GLN A 254 18.50 -15.54 -16.83
CA GLN A 254 19.25 -16.71 -17.25
C GLN A 254 19.43 -16.69 -18.76
N THR A 255 20.67 -16.74 -19.22
CA THR A 255 21.05 -16.75 -20.64
C THR A 255 21.81 -18.03 -20.97
N GLY A 256 22.02 -18.31 -22.26
CA GLY A 256 22.86 -19.44 -22.71
C GLY A 256 24.32 -19.37 -22.25
N PHE A 257 24.78 -18.23 -21.72
CA PHE A 257 26.16 -17.99 -21.29
C PHE A 257 26.32 -17.83 -19.77
N GLY A 258 25.23 -18.00 -19.00
CA GLY A 258 25.22 -17.84 -17.55
C GLY A 258 23.97 -17.11 -17.04
N GLY A 259 23.83 -17.03 -15.72
CA GLY A 259 22.72 -16.36 -15.06
C GLY A 259 23.21 -15.26 -14.12
N ASN A 260 22.38 -14.23 -13.95
CA ASN A 260 22.55 -13.20 -12.95
C ASN A 260 21.27 -13.07 -12.12
N ALA A 261 21.41 -12.80 -10.84
CA ALA A 261 20.33 -12.65 -9.90
C ALA A 261 20.61 -11.43 -9.00
N THR A 262 19.58 -10.63 -8.75
CA THR A 262 19.67 -9.55 -7.78
C THR A 262 18.37 -9.44 -7.00
N THR A 263 18.48 -9.30 -5.70
CA THR A 263 17.35 -8.98 -4.83
C THR A 263 17.61 -7.65 -4.13
N ILE A 264 16.61 -6.80 -4.06
CA ILE A 264 16.59 -5.60 -3.22
C ILE A 264 15.46 -5.79 -2.21
N ILE A 265 15.83 -5.78 -0.94
CA ILE A 265 14.87 -5.75 0.17
C ILE A 265 14.88 -4.33 0.74
N THR A 266 13.71 -3.72 0.86
CA THR A 266 13.54 -2.42 1.51
C THR A 266 12.66 -2.57 2.73
N ILE A 267 13.20 -2.25 3.90
CA ILE A 267 12.50 -2.29 5.18
C ILE A 267 12.49 -0.88 5.74
N ASP A 268 11.31 -0.34 5.97
CA ASP A 268 11.11 0.99 6.54
C ASP A 268 11.93 2.10 5.85
N GLY A 269 11.99 2.04 4.51
CA GLY A 269 12.71 3.00 3.66
C GLY A 269 14.21 2.70 3.50
N GLN A 270 14.75 1.69 4.18
CA GLN A 270 16.16 1.29 4.06
C GLN A 270 16.31 0.10 3.12
N SER A 271 17.02 0.30 2.01
CA SER A 271 17.24 -0.73 0.98
C SER A 271 18.58 -1.46 1.17
N THR A 272 18.54 -2.78 1.08
CA THR A 272 19.71 -3.66 1.06
C THR A 272 19.66 -4.54 -0.18
N GLN A 273 20.79 -4.64 -0.89
CA GLN A 273 20.92 -5.55 -2.03
C GLN A 273 21.51 -6.89 -1.56
N LEU A 274 20.86 -7.99 -1.97
CA LEU A 274 21.32 -9.34 -1.73
C LEU A 274 21.75 -9.99 -3.06
N PRO A 275 22.86 -10.74 -3.05
CA PRO A 275 23.37 -11.41 -4.24
C PRO A 275 22.57 -12.67 -4.63
N GLN A 276 21.71 -13.17 -3.72
CA GLN A 276 20.89 -14.35 -3.97
C GLN A 276 19.45 -13.96 -4.33
N PRO A 277 18.81 -14.67 -5.29
CA PRO A 277 17.44 -14.40 -5.65
C PRO A 277 16.48 -14.82 -4.54
N LEU A 278 15.53 -13.96 -4.20
CA LEU A 278 14.47 -14.26 -3.25
C LEU A 278 13.14 -14.35 -4.00
N MET A 279 12.62 -15.57 -4.14
CA MET A 279 11.48 -15.88 -4.99
C MET A 279 10.20 -16.06 -4.17
N LEU A 280 9.63 -14.95 -3.71
CA LEU A 280 8.37 -14.94 -2.97
C LEU A 280 7.18 -15.23 -3.89
N SER A 281 6.57 -16.39 -3.74
CA SER A 281 5.42 -16.82 -4.56
C SER A 281 4.21 -17.26 -3.73
N SER A 282 4.40 -17.47 -2.43
CA SER A 282 3.41 -18.04 -1.53
C SER A 282 3.45 -17.39 -0.14
N GLU A 283 2.42 -17.65 0.67
CA GLU A 283 2.39 -17.28 2.09
C GLU A 283 3.52 -17.95 2.88
N GLU A 284 3.94 -19.16 2.51
CA GLU A 284 5.06 -19.85 3.15
C GLU A 284 6.37 -19.10 2.95
N ASP A 285 6.64 -18.64 1.72
CA ASP A 285 7.86 -17.89 1.42
C ASP A 285 7.92 -16.58 2.23
N VAL A 286 6.76 -15.93 2.43
CA VAL A 286 6.64 -14.74 3.27
C VAL A 286 6.93 -15.06 4.74
N ILE A 287 6.40 -16.17 5.26
CA ILE A 287 6.67 -16.59 6.64
C ILE A 287 8.17 -16.86 6.84
N GLN A 288 8.80 -17.60 5.92
CA GLN A 288 10.24 -17.90 6.00
C GLN A 288 11.09 -16.63 5.95
N LEU A 289 10.74 -15.67 5.08
CA LEU A 289 11.40 -14.38 5.04
C LEU A 289 11.29 -13.65 6.38
N LEU A 290 10.10 -13.60 7.00
CA LEU A 290 9.92 -12.93 8.28
C LEU A 290 10.71 -13.58 9.41
N LEU A 291 10.74 -14.91 9.48
CA LEU A 291 11.56 -15.62 10.47
C LEU A 291 13.05 -15.34 10.29
N ALA A 292 13.54 -15.30 9.04
CA ALA A 292 14.93 -14.97 8.74
C ALA A 292 15.26 -13.51 9.10
N LEU A 293 14.34 -12.56 8.84
CA LEU A 293 14.51 -11.16 9.25
C LEU A 293 14.55 -11.03 10.77
N TRP A 294 13.71 -11.75 11.50
CA TRP A 294 13.73 -11.75 12.96
C TRP A 294 14.98 -12.41 13.54
N GLU A 295 15.48 -13.47 12.91
CA GLU A 295 16.77 -14.06 13.27
C GLU A 295 17.92 -13.07 13.05
N GLY A 296 17.93 -12.36 11.92
CA GLY A 296 18.90 -11.29 11.67
C GLY A 296 18.80 -10.13 12.66
N GLU A 297 17.59 -9.74 13.06
CA GLU A 297 17.35 -8.66 14.04
C GLU A 297 17.80 -9.05 15.45
N THR A 298 17.50 -10.27 15.88
CA THR A 298 17.64 -10.69 17.28
C THR A 298 18.89 -11.53 17.54
N GLY A 299 19.54 -12.03 16.49
CA GLY A 299 20.61 -13.02 16.57
C GLY A 299 20.15 -14.40 17.08
N GLN A 300 18.84 -14.63 17.17
CA GLN A 300 18.24 -15.86 17.71
C GLN A 300 17.29 -16.48 16.70
N LYS A 301 17.31 -17.80 16.60
CA LYS A 301 16.41 -18.54 15.74
C LYS A 301 14.97 -18.46 16.27
N TRP A 302 14.02 -18.21 15.36
CA TRP A 302 12.59 -18.19 15.66
C TRP A 302 11.92 -19.46 15.13
N GLU A 303 11.17 -20.14 15.99
CA GLU A 303 10.41 -21.33 15.62
C GLU A 303 8.94 -20.98 15.38
N LEU A 304 8.45 -21.26 14.18
CA LEU A 304 7.03 -21.13 13.86
C LEU A 304 6.22 -22.14 14.67
N LYS A 305 5.24 -21.66 15.43
CA LYS A 305 4.31 -22.51 16.18
C LYS A 305 2.96 -22.60 15.48
N GLU A 306 2.48 -21.50 14.95
CA GLU A 306 1.17 -21.44 14.31
C GLU A 306 1.15 -20.45 13.15
N ARG A 307 0.24 -20.71 12.21
CA ARG A 307 -0.10 -19.79 11.13
C ARG A 307 -1.58 -19.90 10.78
N GLN A 308 -2.16 -18.82 10.28
CA GLN A 308 -3.51 -18.81 9.75
C GLN A 308 -3.63 -17.80 8.61
N SER A 309 -4.16 -18.22 7.47
CA SER A 309 -4.60 -17.28 6.43
C SER A 309 -5.85 -16.54 6.92
N LEU A 310 -5.81 -15.22 6.87
CA LEU A 310 -6.87 -14.35 7.38
C LEU A 310 -7.92 -14.11 6.28
N PRO A 311 -9.21 -14.10 6.64
CA PRO A 311 -10.29 -13.87 5.69
C PRO A 311 -10.28 -12.45 5.13
N MET A 312 -10.82 -12.30 3.93
CA MET A 312 -11.13 -10.98 3.37
C MET A 312 -12.29 -10.34 4.15
N ASN A 313 -12.18 -9.06 4.47
CA ASN A 313 -13.28 -8.29 5.05
C ASN A 313 -14.38 -8.01 3.99
N ALA A 314 -15.52 -7.52 4.43
CA ALA A 314 -16.67 -7.34 3.53
C ALA A 314 -16.40 -6.37 2.36
N LEU A 315 -15.56 -5.33 2.56
CA LEU A 315 -15.16 -4.42 1.49
C LEU A 315 -14.22 -5.13 0.50
N GLU A 316 -13.22 -5.86 0.99
CA GLU A 316 -12.27 -6.64 0.17
C GLU A 316 -13.03 -7.66 -0.69
N GLN A 317 -14.03 -8.34 -0.13
CA GLN A 317 -14.91 -9.25 -0.87
C GLN A 317 -15.74 -8.51 -1.95
N GLN A 318 -16.25 -7.32 -1.64
CA GLN A 318 -16.99 -6.50 -2.61
C GLN A 318 -16.08 -6.03 -3.76
N ILE A 319 -14.83 -5.67 -3.48
CA ILE A 319 -13.83 -5.31 -4.48
C ILE A 319 -13.48 -6.52 -5.35
N ALA A 320 -13.20 -7.67 -4.73
CA ALA A 320 -12.85 -8.90 -5.44
C ALA A 320 -13.98 -9.39 -6.36
N SER A 321 -15.23 -9.35 -5.90
CA SER A 321 -16.41 -9.75 -6.69
C SER A 321 -16.74 -8.80 -7.84
N ARG A 322 -16.37 -7.52 -7.72
CA ARG A 322 -16.55 -6.48 -8.75
C ARG A 322 -15.36 -6.32 -9.69
N ALA A 323 -14.33 -7.15 -9.55
CA ALA A 323 -13.23 -7.23 -10.49
C ALA A 323 -13.46 -8.40 -11.48
N PRO A 324 -14.38 -8.32 -12.46
CA PRO A 324 -14.43 -9.28 -13.55
C PRO A 324 -13.18 -9.05 -14.42
N GLY A 325 -12.08 -9.70 -14.07
CA GLY A 325 -10.80 -9.58 -14.76
C GLY A 325 -10.18 -8.20 -14.60
N LEU A 326 -9.06 -8.13 -13.86
CA LEU A 326 -8.08 -7.07 -14.09
C LEU A 326 -7.91 -6.89 -15.62
N PRO A 327 -7.89 -5.68 -16.18
CA PRO A 327 -7.56 -5.50 -17.59
C PRO A 327 -6.24 -6.22 -17.85
N MET A 328 -6.33 -7.25 -18.71
CA MET A 328 -5.31 -8.24 -19.08
C MET A 328 -3.94 -7.97 -18.43
N MET A 329 -3.65 -8.66 -17.33
CA MET A 329 -2.26 -8.75 -16.89
C MET A 329 -1.44 -9.26 -18.08
N PRO A 330 -0.26 -8.68 -18.35
CA PRO A 330 0.59 -9.15 -19.45
C PRO A 330 0.80 -10.66 -19.34
N PRO A 331 0.88 -11.39 -20.47
CA PRO A 331 1.20 -12.81 -20.45
C PRO A 331 2.42 -13.09 -19.55
N GLY A 332 2.30 -14.09 -18.68
CA GLY A 332 3.36 -14.46 -17.73
C GLY A 332 3.36 -13.71 -16.39
N MET A 333 2.49 -12.72 -16.18
CA MET A 333 2.32 -12.04 -14.89
C MET A 333 1.22 -12.71 -14.05
N ARG A 334 1.54 -13.06 -12.80
CA ARG A 334 0.62 -13.56 -11.78
C ARG A 334 0.67 -12.66 -10.56
N GLY A 335 -0.49 -12.33 -10.01
CA GLY A 335 -0.61 -11.53 -8.80
C GLY A 335 -1.48 -12.26 -7.79
N SER A 336 -1.09 -12.20 -6.52
CA SER A 336 -1.88 -12.71 -5.40
C SER A 336 -1.85 -11.73 -4.23
N SER A 337 -2.92 -11.71 -3.44
CA SER A 337 -2.95 -11.03 -2.14
C SER A 337 -2.42 -11.98 -1.07
N VAL A 338 -1.62 -11.46 -0.16
CA VAL A 338 -1.21 -12.16 1.06
C VAL A 338 -1.95 -11.52 2.23
N LYS A 339 -2.59 -12.35 3.05
CA LYS A 339 -3.21 -11.91 4.29
C LYS A 339 -3.17 -13.05 5.29
N LEU A 340 -2.22 -12.99 6.23
CA LEU A 340 -1.96 -14.08 7.16
C LEU A 340 -1.59 -13.56 8.55
N ALA A 341 -1.71 -14.43 9.54
CA ALA A 341 -1.16 -14.25 10.86
C ALA A 341 -0.26 -15.43 11.23
N LEU A 342 0.78 -15.19 12.03
CA LEU A 342 1.71 -16.22 12.48
C LEU A 342 2.18 -15.98 13.92
N LEU A 343 2.42 -17.08 14.63
CA LEU A 343 2.97 -17.11 15.98
C LEU A 343 4.32 -17.81 15.91
N ALA A 344 5.36 -17.15 16.41
CA ALA A 344 6.67 -17.72 16.55
C ALA A 344 7.21 -17.52 17.97
N GLN A 345 8.12 -18.40 18.37
CA GLN A 345 8.77 -18.34 19.68
C GLN A 345 10.28 -18.41 19.53
N SER A 346 10.97 -17.71 20.43
CA SER A 346 12.41 -17.82 20.62
C SER A 346 12.72 -17.69 22.11
N GLY A 347 13.15 -18.80 22.72
CA GLY A 347 13.33 -18.88 24.18
C GLY A 347 12.05 -18.53 24.95
N SER A 348 12.14 -17.54 25.86
CA SER A 348 11.01 -17.04 26.66
C SER A 348 10.19 -15.96 25.95
N ARG A 349 10.47 -15.65 24.68
CA ARG A 349 9.77 -14.61 23.93
C ARG A 349 8.78 -15.21 22.95
N THR A 350 7.60 -14.60 22.89
CA THR A 350 6.58 -14.90 21.89
C THR A 350 6.41 -13.71 20.97
N ARG A 351 6.44 -13.96 19.65
CA ARG A 351 6.09 -13.01 18.61
C ARG A 351 4.83 -13.45 17.90
N VAL A 352 3.97 -12.48 17.65
CA VAL A 352 2.79 -12.58 16.83
C VAL A 352 2.99 -11.60 15.69
N ALA A 353 2.72 -12.00 14.45
CA ALA A 353 2.66 -11.07 13.34
C ALA A 353 1.39 -11.23 12.52
N GLN A 354 0.85 -10.10 12.05
CA GLN A 354 -0.14 -10.04 11.00
C GLN A 354 0.45 -9.38 9.77
N VAL A 355 0.30 -10.03 8.63
CA VAL A 355 0.90 -9.61 7.37
C VAL A 355 -0.21 -9.40 6.37
N GLN A 356 -0.20 -8.26 5.69
CA GLN A 356 -1.09 -7.97 4.58
C GLN A 356 -0.31 -7.32 3.45
N GLY A 357 -0.58 -7.74 2.21
CA GLY A 357 0.07 -7.16 1.05
C GLY A 357 -0.21 -7.89 -0.26
N THR A 358 0.66 -7.65 -1.23
CA THR A 358 0.55 -8.24 -2.57
C THR A 358 1.86 -8.87 -2.99
N LEU A 359 1.77 -10.01 -3.65
CA LEU A 359 2.85 -10.66 -4.37
C LEU A 359 2.56 -10.59 -5.86
N VAL A 360 3.57 -10.23 -6.64
CA VAL A 360 3.50 -10.21 -8.10
C VAL A 360 4.72 -10.92 -8.65
N THR A 361 4.48 -11.94 -9.46
CA THR A 361 5.52 -12.67 -10.18
C THR A 361 5.32 -12.47 -11.67
N ARG A 362 6.41 -12.32 -12.42
CA ARG A 362 6.40 -12.21 -13.88
C ARG A 362 7.50 -13.10 -14.44
N GLY A 363 7.13 -14.03 -15.31
CA GLY A 363 8.08 -14.81 -16.10
C GLY A 363 7.98 -14.43 -17.57
N GLN A 364 9.12 -14.23 -18.22
CA GLN A 364 9.20 -14.06 -19.66
C GLN A 364 10.38 -14.87 -20.20
N MET A 365 10.08 -15.78 -21.11
CA MET A 365 11.08 -16.58 -21.82
C MET A 365 11.20 -16.07 -23.25
N ASP A 366 12.42 -15.76 -23.66
CA ASP A 366 12.79 -15.36 -25.02
C ASP A 366 13.87 -16.33 -25.55
N TYR A 367 14.16 -16.28 -26.85
CA TYR A 367 15.12 -17.19 -27.48
C TYR A 367 16.57 -17.02 -26.99
N ILE A 368 16.90 -15.86 -26.40
CA ILE A 368 18.25 -15.55 -25.85
C ILE A 368 18.29 -15.67 -24.32
N ALA A 369 17.18 -15.39 -23.63
CA ALA A 369 17.15 -15.25 -22.18
C ALA A 369 15.79 -15.64 -21.58
N SER A 370 15.83 -16.25 -20.40
CA SER A 370 14.69 -16.39 -19.51
C SER A 370 14.81 -15.39 -18.37
N THR A 371 13.74 -14.65 -18.11
CA THR A 371 13.66 -13.63 -17.05
C THR A 371 12.54 -13.97 -16.10
N GLN A 372 12.81 -13.84 -14.80
CA GLN A 372 11.84 -13.98 -13.74
C GLN A 372 11.96 -12.81 -12.77
N ASP A 373 10.88 -12.04 -12.66
CA ASP A 373 10.74 -10.94 -11.72
C ASP A 373 9.76 -11.32 -10.62
N VAL A 374 10.12 -10.99 -9.39
CA VAL A 374 9.24 -11.10 -8.23
C VAL A 374 9.24 -9.76 -7.51
N SER A 375 8.05 -9.29 -7.19
CA SER A 375 7.87 -8.13 -6.34
C SER A 375 6.86 -8.43 -5.23
N ALA A 376 7.19 -8.05 -4.01
CA ALA A 376 6.32 -8.11 -2.86
C ALA A 376 6.22 -6.73 -2.22
N ALA A 377 5.01 -6.38 -1.78
CA ALA A 377 4.76 -5.19 -0.97
C ALA A 377 3.90 -5.60 0.21
N LEU A 378 4.48 -5.56 1.42
CA LEU A 378 3.91 -6.13 2.63
C LEU A 378 3.90 -5.09 3.76
N MET A 379 2.80 -5.03 4.49
CA MET A 379 2.74 -4.39 5.81
C MET A 379 2.74 -5.46 6.88
N VAL A 380 3.60 -5.32 7.88
CA VAL A 380 3.79 -6.31 8.94
C VAL A 380 3.52 -5.66 10.29
N PHE A 381 2.52 -6.15 11.00
CA PHE A 381 2.20 -5.75 12.36
C PHE A 381 2.74 -6.80 13.31
N THR A 382 3.75 -6.45 14.10
CA THR A 382 4.42 -7.38 15.02
C THR A 382 4.11 -7.02 16.45
N LEU A 383 3.69 -8.01 17.24
CA LEU A 383 3.61 -7.95 18.70
C LEU A 383 4.63 -8.89 19.29
N GLN A 384 5.39 -8.42 20.27
CA GLN A 384 6.33 -9.22 21.05
C GLN A 384 6.11 -8.99 22.53
N ALA A 385 6.17 -10.07 23.31
CA ALA A 385 6.31 -9.99 24.76
C ALA A 385 6.94 -11.28 25.31
N PRO A 386 7.42 -11.27 26.57
CA PRO A 386 7.66 -12.49 27.32
C PRO A 386 6.42 -13.39 27.31
N THR A 387 6.62 -14.70 27.16
CA THR A 387 5.54 -15.69 26.98
C THR A 387 4.56 -15.71 28.16
N ASP A 388 5.06 -15.51 29.38
CA ASP A 388 4.28 -15.45 30.63
C ASP A 388 3.45 -14.16 30.76
N GLU A 389 3.90 -13.06 30.16
CA GLU A 389 3.20 -11.76 30.14
C GLU A 389 2.37 -11.53 28.87
N PHE A 390 2.41 -12.47 27.92
CA PHE A 390 1.92 -12.25 26.55
C PHE A 390 0.44 -11.86 26.49
N ALA A 391 -0.42 -12.51 27.27
CA ALA A 391 -1.85 -12.19 27.30
C ALA A 391 -2.12 -10.76 27.82
N GLN A 392 -1.32 -10.29 28.78
CA GLN A 392 -1.41 -8.92 29.28
C GLN A 392 -0.94 -7.93 28.22
N ALA A 393 0.23 -8.17 27.63
CA ALA A 393 0.80 -7.33 26.58
C ALA A 393 -0.10 -7.26 25.35
N TYR A 394 -0.69 -8.39 24.94
CA TYR A 394 -1.64 -8.45 23.84
C TYR A 394 -2.84 -7.53 24.09
N GLY A 395 -3.42 -7.53 25.30
CA GLY A 395 -4.54 -6.66 25.62
C GLY A 395 -4.18 -5.17 25.70
N ILE A 396 -2.93 -4.84 26.02
CA ILE A 396 -2.40 -3.47 25.95
C ILE A 396 -2.25 -3.06 24.49
N PHE A 397 -1.53 -3.85 23.69
CA PHE A 397 -1.24 -3.50 22.30
C PHE A 397 -2.45 -3.57 21.38
N HIS A 398 -3.44 -4.42 21.69
CA HIS A 398 -4.74 -4.37 21.03
C HIS A 398 -5.40 -3.00 21.23
N GLY A 399 -5.33 -2.42 22.44
CA GLY A 399 -5.80 -1.05 22.67
C GLY A 399 -5.03 0.00 21.88
N VAL A 400 -3.72 -0.17 21.70
CA VAL A 400 -2.91 0.73 20.87
C VAL A 400 -3.38 0.67 19.41
N LEU A 401 -3.50 -0.54 18.85
CA LEU A 401 -3.93 -0.75 17.47
C LEU A 401 -5.38 -0.34 17.23
N SER A 402 -6.28 -0.61 18.17
CA SER A 402 -7.70 -0.23 18.08
C SER A 402 -7.86 1.29 18.03
N SER A 403 -7.05 2.03 18.80
CA SER A 403 -7.09 3.50 18.83
C SER A 403 -6.57 4.17 17.56
N TRP A 404 -5.88 3.42 16.69
CA TRP A 404 -5.33 3.95 15.46
C TRP A 404 -6.41 4.63 14.62
N THR A 405 -6.18 5.90 14.30
CA THR A 405 -7.07 6.69 13.46
C THR A 405 -6.27 7.48 12.45
N THR A 406 -6.44 7.14 11.17
CA THR A 406 -5.81 7.82 10.03
C THR A 406 -6.53 9.10 9.67
N ASN A 407 -5.79 10.13 9.30
CA ASN A 407 -6.36 11.35 8.73
C ASN A 407 -6.72 11.12 7.24
N PRO A 408 -8.01 11.16 6.84
CA PRO A 408 -8.42 10.96 5.45
C PRO A 408 -7.86 12.05 4.52
N GLN A 409 -7.65 13.27 5.01
CA GLN A 409 -7.07 14.35 4.19
C GLN A 409 -5.61 14.07 3.83
N LEU A 410 -4.83 13.50 4.76
CA LEU A 410 -3.47 13.08 4.41
C LEU A 410 -3.49 11.97 3.38
N ALA A 411 -4.37 10.97 3.53
CA ALA A 411 -4.49 9.88 2.56
C ALA A 411 -4.78 10.42 1.15
N LEU A 412 -5.74 11.34 1.01
CA LEU A 412 -6.03 12.02 -0.26
C LEU A 412 -4.83 12.81 -0.80
N SER A 413 -4.13 13.54 0.07
CA SER A 413 -2.92 14.29 -0.31
C SER A 413 -1.79 13.36 -0.79
N ALA A 414 -1.62 12.21 -0.14
CA ALA A 414 -0.65 11.20 -0.53
C ALA A 414 -1.00 10.56 -1.88
N LEU A 415 -2.29 10.27 -2.14
CA LEU A 415 -2.77 9.75 -3.41
C LEU A 415 -2.56 10.74 -4.58
N GLN A 416 -2.82 12.02 -4.34
CA GLN A 416 -2.60 13.07 -5.33
C GLN A 416 -1.11 13.15 -5.70
N ARG A 417 -0.22 13.22 -4.70
CA ARG A 417 1.23 13.24 -4.94
C ARG A 417 1.73 11.97 -5.63
N TYR A 418 1.25 10.82 -5.19
CA TYR A 418 1.58 9.55 -5.84
C TYR A 418 1.23 9.58 -7.34
N THR A 419 0.07 10.14 -7.69
CA THR A 419 -0.36 10.29 -9.08
C THR A 419 0.57 11.23 -9.85
N ASP A 420 0.92 12.38 -9.27
CA ASP A 420 1.80 13.37 -9.88
C ASP A 420 3.22 12.82 -10.08
N ASP A 421 3.79 12.17 -9.06
CA ASP A 421 5.12 11.58 -9.10
C ASP A 421 5.18 10.40 -10.08
N SER A 422 4.15 9.54 -10.10
CA SER A 422 4.07 8.44 -11.06
C SER A 422 3.97 8.95 -12.50
N ARG A 423 3.23 10.05 -12.73
CA ARG A 423 3.16 10.69 -14.04
C ARG A 423 4.52 11.23 -14.47
N ARG A 424 5.22 11.96 -13.60
CA ARG A 424 6.58 12.47 -13.87
C ARG A 424 7.57 11.35 -14.17
N LEU A 425 7.55 10.28 -13.38
CA LEU A 425 8.40 9.11 -13.61
C LEU A 425 8.10 8.44 -14.95
N THR A 426 6.81 8.33 -15.30
CA THR A 426 6.40 7.76 -16.60
C THR A 426 6.89 8.62 -17.75
N GLU A 427 6.73 9.94 -17.68
CA GLU A 427 7.23 10.89 -18.68
C GLU A 427 8.75 10.78 -18.84
N MET A 428 9.49 10.69 -17.73
CA MET A 428 10.95 10.49 -17.72
C MET A 428 11.36 9.16 -18.38
N VAL A 429 10.71 8.04 -18.02
CA VAL A 429 11.03 6.72 -18.60
C VAL A 429 10.73 6.68 -20.10
N LEU A 430 9.62 7.29 -20.54
CA LEU A 430 9.29 7.38 -21.97
C LEU A 430 10.35 8.18 -22.72
N GLN A 431 10.81 9.30 -22.15
CA GLN A 431 11.87 10.12 -22.73
C GLN A 431 13.19 9.34 -22.84
N MET A 432 13.63 8.67 -21.75
CA MET A 432 14.83 7.83 -21.77
C MET A 432 14.73 6.69 -22.79
N THR A 433 13.55 6.08 -22.91
CA THR A 433 13.32 4.99 -23.88
C THR A 433 13.38 5.50 -25.31
N LYS A 434 12.85 6.70 -25.57
CA LYS A 434 12.94 7.37 -26.88
C LYS A 434 14.40 7.66 -27.23
N GLU A 435 15.15 8.25 -26.32
CA GLU A 435 16.58 8.52 -26.49
C GLU A 435 17.40 7.25 -26.74
N GLN A 436 17.12 6.18 -25.99
CA GLN A 436 17.77 4.88 -26.19
C GLN A 436 17.43 4.26 -27.56
N ASN A 437 16.18 4.37 -28.01
CA ASN A 437 15.77 3.88 -29.33
C ASN A 437 16.43 4.67 -30.47
N GLU A 438 16.51 6.00 -30.33
CA GLU A 438 17.24 6.84 -31.29
C GLU A 438 18.72 6.49 -31.34
N PHE A 439 19.35 6.30 -30.18
CA PHE A 439 20.73 5.83 -30.08
C PHE A 439 20.92 4.45 -30.73
N ASN A 440 20.08 3.48 -30.38
CA ASN A 440 20.15 2.12 -30.93
C ASN A 440 19.93 2.12 -32.46
N SER A 441 19.01 2.95 -32.96
CA SER A 441 18.79 3.13 -34.39
C SER A 441 20.03 3.71 -35.07
N ARG A 442 20.63 4.78 -34.50
CA ARG A 442 21.87 5.39 -35.02
C ARG A 442 23.02 4.39 -35.02
N MET A 443 23.19 3.63 -33.95
CA MET A 443 24.21 2.59 -33.85
C MET A 443 23.98 1.45 -34.86
N ALA A 444 22.74 0.99 -35.03
CA ALA A 444 22.41 -0.02 -36.02
C ALA A 444 22.69 0.46 -37.44
N THR A 445 22.33 1.71 -37.78
CA THR A 445 22.67 2.32 -39.07
C THR A 445 24.18 2.42 -39.25
N THR A 446 24.90 2.89 -38.22
CA THR A 446 26.36 2.99 -38.22
C THR A 446 27.01 1.63 -38.48
N TRP A 447 26.64 0.60 -37.71
CA TRP A 447 27.19 -0.74 -37.86
C TRP A 447 26.82 -1.37 -39.20
N SER A 448 25.58 -1.22 -39.66
CA SER A 448 25.16 -1.70 -40.98
C SER A 448 25.97 -1.05 -42.09
N ASN A 449 26.25 0.24 -41.98
CA ASN A 449 27.04 1.00 -42.94
C ASN A 449 28.53 0.60 -42.89
N VAL A 450 29.11 0.48 -41.70
CA VAL A 450 30.48 -0.02 -41.48
C VAL A 450 30.68 -1.41 -42.08
N LEU A 451 29.74 -2.34 -41.83
CA LEU A 451 29.82 -3.72 -42.33
C LEU A 451 29.53 -3.86 -43.83
N SER A 452 28.85 -2.87 -44.42
CA SER A 452 28.49 -2.87 -45.85
C SER A 452 29.43 -1.98 -46.68
N ASP A 453 30.51 -1.45 -46.09
CA ASP A 453 31.41 -0.48 -46.70
C ASP A 453 30.67 0.72 -47.32
N GLN A 454 29.71 1.27 -46.58
CA GLN A 454 28.89 2.41 -46.99
C GLN A 454 29.01 3.55 -45.99
N THR A 455 28.88 4.78 -46.47
CA THR A 455 28.82 5.99 -45.66
C THR A 455 27.91 7.03 -46.31
N TYR A 456 27.44 8.01 -45.54
CA TYR A 456 26.72 9.16 -46.08
C TYR A 456 27.68 10.34 -46.23
N VAL A 457 27.57 11.05 -47.34
CA VAL A 457 28.28 12.31 -47.56
C VAL A 457 27.27 13.44 -47.76
N LYS A 458 27.52 14.58 -47.12
CA LYS A 458 26.69 15.77 -47.20
C LYS A 458 27.46 16.93 -47.79
N ASP A 459 26.84 17.59 -48.76
CA ASP A 459 27.32 18.84 -49.30
C ASP A 459 26.98 19.99 -48.33
N PRO A 460 27.99 20.69 -47.79
CA PRO A 460 27.75 21.77 -46.82
C PRO A 460 27.03 22.98 -47.44
N GLN A 461 27.04 23.15 -48.76
CA GLN A 461 26.41 24.30 -49.43
C GLN A 461 25.00 24.01 -49.93
N THR A 462 24.76 22.83 -50.51
CA THR A 462 23.42 22.46 -51.02
C THR A 462 22.58 21.69 -50.01
N THR A 463 23.20 21.22 -48.92
CA THR A 463 22.61 20.32 -47.90
C THR A 463 22.19 18.94 -48.42
N GLU A 464 22.49 18.63 -49.68
CA GLU A 464 22.22 17.34 -50.31
C GLU A 464 23.02 16.23 -49.63
N VAL A 465 22.39 15.07 -49.46
CA VAL A 465 22.98 13.89 -48.84
C VAL A 465 23.00 12.75 -49.87
N ALA A 466 24.17 12.19 -50.13
CA ALA A 466 24.35 11.02 -50.97
C ALA A 466 24.91 9.84 -50.16
N ARG A 467 24.50 8.62 -50.51
CA ARG A 467 25.07 7.39 -49.95
C ARG A 467 26.15 6.88 -50.90
N VAL A 468 27.36 6.66 -50.38
CA VAL A 468 28.54 6.29 -51.17
C VAL A 468 29.22 5.07 -50.56
N TYR A 469 30.01 4.35 -51.37
CA TYR A 469 30.77 3.19 -50.93
C TYR A 469 32.19 3.61 -50.53
N LYS A 470 32.62 3.17 -49.34
CA LYS A 470 33.97 3.34 -48.82
C LYS A 470 34.18 2.41 -47.63
N GLN A 471 35.34 1.78 -47.58
CA GLN A 471 35.73 0.94 -46.45
C GLN A 471 35.96 1.81 -45.21
N SER A 472 35.41 1.39 -44.07
CA SER A 472 35.42 2.18 -42.83
C SER A 472 36.82 2.51 -42.30
N TRP A 473 37.85 1.73 -42.67
CA TRP A 473 39.26 1.95 -42.29
C TRP A 473 40.05 2.82 -43.28
N GLU A 474 39.44 3.27 -44.39
CA GLU A 474 40.09 4.19 -45.33
C GLU A 474 40.01 5.64 -44.84
N SER A 475 41.14 6.32 -44.78
CA SER A 475 41.25 7.72 -44.30
C SER A 475 40.94 8.78 -45.37
N GLY A 476 40.63 8.38 -46.60
CA GLY A 476 40.39 9.31 -47.71
C GLY A 476 39.04 10.03 -47.63
N GLY A 477 39.02 11.34 -47.82
CA GLY A 477 37.80 12.16 -47.85
C GLY A 477 37.12 12.19 -49.23
N PHE A 478 35.90 12.74 -49.26
CA PHE A 478 35.11 12.92 -50.47
C PHE A 478 35.04 14.38 -50.90
N TRP A 479 35.07 14.59 -52.22
CA TRP A 479 35.06 15.91 -52.84
C TRP A 479 34.03 15.97 -53.97
N ARG A 480 33.40 17.12 -54.13
CA ARG A 480 32.41 17.39 -55.18
C ARG A 480 32.91 18.48 -56.13
N GLU A 481 32.68 18.25 -57.40
CA GLU A 481 33.03 19.17 -58.49
C GLU A 481 32.24 20.48 -58.40
N PRO A 482 32.85 21.65 -58.66
CA PRO A 482 32.19 22.94 -58.48
C PRO A 482 31.26 23.36 -59.63
N ILE A 483 31.44 22.85 -60.86
CA ILE A 483 30.82 23.39 -62.09
C ILE A 483 29.46 22.75 -62.38
N PHE A 484 29.41 21.42 -62.47
CA PHE A 484 28.17 20.68 -62.77
C PHE A 484 27.60 19.96 -61.55
N GLY A 485 28.42 19.69 -60.52
CA GLY A 485 27.99 19.08 -59.27
C GLY A 485 27.55 17.62 -59.37
N GLU A 486 27.60 16.98 -60.54
CA GLU A 486 27.21 15.58 -60.72
C GLU A 486 28.32 14.60 -60.29
N THR A 487 29.58 15.04 -60.32
CA THR A 487 30.74 14.18 -60.05
C THR A 487 31.15 14.21 -58.57
N LEU A 488 31.17 13.02 -57.95
CA LEU A 488 31.70 12.77 -56.62
C LEU A 488 33.01 11.97 -56.70
N LEU A 489 34.07 12.48 -56.08
CA LEU A 489 35.38 11.82 -56.03
C LEU A 489 35.69 11.41 -54.58
N GLY A 490 35.86 10.11 -54.35
CA GLY A 490 36.14 9.53 -53.02
C GLY A 490 37.59 9.07 -52.85
N GLY A 491 38.00 8.82 -51.61
CA GLY A 491 39.30 8.21 -51.28
C GLY A 491 40.50 9.18 -51.28
N VAL A 492 40.27 10.50 -51.29
CA VAL A 492 41.35 11.50 -51.34
C VAL A 492 42.03 11.61 -49.97
N ARG A 493 43.28 11.16 -49.86
CA ARG A 493 44.05 11.22 -48.61
C ARG A 493 44.39 12.66 -48.23
N GLU A 494 44.26 12.97 -46.95
CA GLU A 494 44.61 14.27 -46.38
C GLU A 494 46.13 14.53 -46.52
N GLY A 495 46.50 15.73 -46.95
CA GLY A 495 47.88 16.12 -47.24
C GLY A 495 48.43 15.59 -48.57
N SER A 496 47.60 14.99 -49.42
CA SER A 496 48.03 14.53 -50.75
C SER A 496 48.07 15.67 -51.76
N LYS A 497 48.94 15.55 -52.77
CA LYS A 497 49.01 16.48 -53.92
C LYS A 497 47.67 16.58 -54.67
N LEU A 498 46.86 15.53 -54.64
CA LEU A 498 45.52 15.52 -55.19
C LEU A 498 44.56 16.42 -54.40
N GLU A 499 44.65 16.43 -53.06
CA GLU A 499 43.87 17.34 -52.23
C GLU A 499 44.20 18.81 -52.52
N GLU A 500 45.49 19.13 -52.72
CA GLU A 500 45.93 20.48 -53.09
C GLU A 500 45.38 20.91 -54.45
N LEU A 501 45.42 20.03 -55.45
CA LEU A 501 44.85 20.28 -56.78
C LEU A 501 43.34 20.51 -56.73
N LEU A 502 42.62 19.67 -55.98
CA LEU A 502 41.17 19.81 -55.80
C LEU A 502 40.81 21.15 -55.14
N LYS A 503 41.58 21.58 -54.13
CA LYS A 503 41.40 22.90 -53.52
C LYS A 503 41.66 24.04 -54.50
N MET A 504 42.72 23.94 -55.33
CA MET A 504 43.05 24.95 -56.34
C MET A 504 42.01 25.03 -57.46
N GLU A 505 41.41 23.90 -57.84
CA GLU A 505 40.33 23.83 -58.84
C GLU A 505 38.94 24.13 -58.27
N GLY A 506 38.84 24.49 -56.98
CA GLY A 506 37.60 24.90 -56.34
C GLY A 506 36.65 23.75 -55.97
N TRP A 507 37.10 22.50 -55.99
CA TRP A 507 36.33 21.37 -55.49
C TRP A 507 36.06 21.53 -54.00
N ARG A 508 34.92 20.99 -53.56
CA ARG A 508 34.42 21.18 -52.20
C ARG A 508 34.49 19.87 -51.42
N ARG A 509 35.08 19.91 -50.23
CA ARG A 509 35.13 18.75 -49.31
C ARG A 509 33.73 18.51 -48.74
N LEU A 510 33.27 17.27 -48.82
CA LEU A 510 32.00 16.83 -48.25
C LEU A 510 32.16 16.42 -46.79
N GLN A 511 31.10 16.59 -46.02
CA GLN A 511 31.02 16.07 -44.66
C GLN A 511 30.66 14.58 -44.73
N GLU A 512 31.36 13.73 -43.99
CA GLU A 512 31.11 12.29 -43.95
C GLU A 512 30.44 11.90 -42.63
N SER A 513 29.48 10.98 -42.69
CA SER A 513 28.82 10.42 -41.50
C SER A 513 28.38 8.97 -41.71
N LEU A 514 28.83 8.07 -40.83
CA LEU A 514 28.41 6.67 -40.82
C LEU A 514 26.98 6.49 -40.31
N GLU A 515 26.50 7.38 -39.45
CA GLU A 515 25.14 7.35 -38.91
C GLU A 515 24.12 8.10 -39.79
N GLY A 516 24.60 8.82 -40.82
CA GLY A 516 23.80 9.74 -41.62
C GLY A 516 23.73 11.16 -41.04
N PHE A 517 22.91 12.01 -41.64
CA PHE A 517 22.70 13.39 -41.20
C PHE A 517 21.26 13.55 -40.71
N PRO A 518 21.01 14.23 -39.57
CA PRO A 518 19.66 14.45 -39.09
C PRO A 518 18.84 15.20 -40.15
N GLN A 519 17.66 14.67 -40.48
CA GLN A 519 16.67 15.37 -41.29
C GLN A 519 16.14 16.52 -40.43
N LYS A 520 16.20 17.76 -40.95
CA LYS A 520 15.58 18.92 -40.31
C LYS A 520 14.10 18.98 -40.65
#